data_AF-A0A679FQ29-F1
#
_entry.id   AF-A0A679FQ29-F1
#
_cell.length_a   1.000
_cell.length_b   1.000
_cell.length_c   1.000
_cell.angle_alpha   90.00
_cell.angle_beta   90.00
_cell.angle_gamma   90.00
#
_symmetry.space_group_name_H-M   'P 1'
#
loop_
_entity.id
_entity.type
_entity.pdbx_description
1 polymer ?
#
loop_
_entity_poly.entity_id
_entity_poly.type
_entity_poly.pdbx_seq_one_letter_code
_entity_poly.pdbx_strand_id
1 'polypeptide(L)'
;MKVVNVPSNGREKFKKNWKFCVGTGRLGLALQKEYLDHLKLVQEKIGFRYIRGHGLLSDDVGIYREVEIDGEMKPFYNFTYIDRIVDSYLALNIRPFIEFGFMPKALASGDQTVFYWKGNVTPPKDYNKWRDLIVAVVSHFIERYGIEEVRTWLFEVWNEPESVIKTRSKLPRKLDQSTKYCTRGSSPNR
;
A
#
# COMPACT_ATOMS: atom_id res chain seq x y z
N MET A 1 -21.35 -25.81 36.01
CA MET A 1 -20.81 -24.57 35.41
C MET A 1 -19.51 -24.21 36.10
N LYS A 2 -18.47 -23.82 35.36
CA LYS A 2 -17.25 -23.27 35.97
C LYS A 2 -17.50 -21.81 36.32
N VAL A 3 -17.26 -21.43 37.57
CA VAL A 3 -17.31 -20.04 38.03
C VAL A 3 -15.96 -19.39 37.76
N VAL A 4 -15.97 -18.21 37.12
CA VAL A 4 -14.77 -17.41 36.86
C VAL A 4 -14.82 -16.18 37.77
N ASN A 5 -13.84 -16.05 38.66
CA ASN A 5 -13.72 -14.91 39.56
C ASN A 5 -12.78 -13.86 38.94
N VAL A 6 -13.31 -12.68 38.61
CA VAL A 6 -12.53 -11.56 38.04
C VAL A 6 -11.97 -10.69 39.17
N PRO A 7 -10.64 -10.47 39.25
CA PRO A 7 -10.05 -9.61 40.27
C PRO A 7 -10.55 -8.16 40.16
N SER A 8 -10.69 -7.47 41.30
CA SER A 8 -11.10 -6.06 41.35
C SER A 8 -10.03 -5.09 40.83
N ASN A 9 -8.76 -5.53 40.77
CA ASN A 9 -7.65 -4.74 40.27
C ASN A 9 -6.81 -5.57 39.28
N GLY A 10 -6.40 -4.92 38.18
CA GLY A 10 -5.53 -5.51 37.17
C GLY A 10 -4.28 -4.64 36.96
N ARG A 11 -3.10 -5.28 36.98
CA ARG A 11 -1.83 -4.61 36.65
C ARG A 11 -1.68 -4.36 35.15
N GLU A 12 -2.25 -5.23 34.33
CA GLU A 12 -2.10 -5.20 32.88
C GLU A 12 -2.97 -4.14 32.20
N LYS A 13 -2.53 -3.71 31.01
CA LYS A 13 -3.27 -2.76 30.18
C LYS A 13 -3.67 -3.44 28.88
N PHE A 14 -4.97 -3.42 28.59
CA PHE A 14 -5.47 -3.83 27.29
C PHE A 14 -5.17 -2.72 26.25
N LYS A 15 -4.14 -2.95 25.43
CA LYS A 15 -3.69 -1.98 24.43
C LYS A 15 -4.70 -1.85 23.29
N LYS A 16 -4.71 -0.69 22.62
CA LYS A 16 -5.59 -0.40 21.48
C LYS A 16 -5.06 -0.95 20.14
N ASN A 17 -4.09 -1.86 20.15
CA ASN A 17 -3.45 -2.41 18.94
C ASN A 17 -4.46 -3.12 18.02
N TRP A 18 -5.52 -3.71 18.58
CA TRP A 18 -6.56 -4.43 17.84
C TRP A 18 -7.30 -3.55 16.81
N LYS A 19 -7.29 -2.22 16.98
CA LYS A 19 -7.86 -1.26 16.03
C LYS A 19 -6.81 -0.34 15.39
N PHE A 20 -5.57 -0.82 15.32
CA PHE A 20 -4.50 -0.05 14.69
C PHE A 20 -4.72 0.11 13.18
N CYS A 21 -5.02 -0.98 12.47
CA CYS A 21 -5.20 -0.97 11.03
C CYS A 21 -6.37 -1.89 10.63
N VAL A 22 -7.05 -1.57 9.53
CA VAL A 22 -8.06 -2.41 8.88
C VAL A 22 -7.71 -2.64 7.42
N GLY A 23 -8.00 -3.84 6.91
CA GLY A 23 -7.85 -4.15 5.49
C GLY A 23 -8.97 -3.54 4.64
N THR A 24 -8.70 -3.35 3.36
CA THR A 24 -9.69 -2.95 2.38
C THR A 24 -9.44 -3.60 1.02
N GLY A 25 -10.37 -3.43 0.07
CA GLY A 25 -10.19 -3.82 -1.32
C GLY A 25 -9.10 -2.99 -2.03
N ARG A 26 -9.07 -3.01 -3.37
CA ARG A 26 -8.13 -2.14 -4.11
C ARG A 26 -8.52 -0.66 -3.97
N LEU A 27 -7.53 0.23 -3.99
CA LEU A 27 -7.76 1.66 -3.76
C LEU A 27 -8.71 2.31 -4.77
N GLY A 28 -8.73 1.87 -6.03
CA GLY A 28 -9.70 2.41 -7.00
C GLY A 28 -11.18 2.14 -6.64
N LEU A 29 -11.49 1.22 -5.72
CA LEU A 29 -12.84 1.05 -5.18
C LEU A 29 -13.24 2.15 -4.19
N ALA A 30 -12.26 2.85 -3.59
CA ALA A 30 -12.52 3.95 -2.67
C ALA A 30 -13.13 5.19 -3.35
N LEU A 31 -13.19 5.21 -4.68
CA LEU A 31 -13.93 6.20 -5.46
C LEU A 31 -15.46 5.97 -5.44
N GLN A 32 -15.93 4.81 -4.97
CA GLN A 32 -17.35 4.48 -4.93
C GLN A 32 -18.02 5.10 -3.70
N LYS A 33 -19.25 5.59 -3.88
CA LYS A 33 -20.07 6.11 -2.76
C LYS A 33 -20.27 5.05 -1.67
N GLU A 34 -20.65 3.83 -2.06
CA GLU A 34 -20.93 2.73 -1.13
C GLU A 34 -19.73 2.41 -0.23
N TYR A 35 -18.53 2.45 -0.80
CA TYR A 35 -17.29 2.26 -0.06
C TYR A 35 -17.13 3.31 1.04
N LEU A 36 -17.37 4.59 0.71
CA LEU A 36 -17.23 5.68 1.65
C LEU A 36 -18.32 5.66 2.73
N ASP A 37 -19.55 5.24 2.39
CA ASP A 37 -20.63 5.05 3.36
C ASP A 37 -20.24 3.97 4.39
N HIS A 38 -19.69 2.84 3.93
CA HIS A 38 -19.18 1.78 4.80
C HIS A 38 -18.02 2.25 5.67
N LEU A 39 -17.05 2.95 5.08
CA LEU A 39 -15.88 3.44 5.81
C LEU A 39 -16.28 4.45 6.89
N LYS A 40 -17.22 5.34 6.59
CA LYS A 40 -17.77 6.30 7.55
C LYS A 40 -18.42 5.59 8.75
N LEU A 41 -19.28 4.61 8.50
CA LEU A 41 -19.90 3.82 9.57
C LEU A 41 -18.84 3.15 10.45
N VAL A 42 -17.82 2.54 9.84
CA VAL A 42 -16.73 1.87 10.56
C VAL A 42 -15.92 2.86 11.41
N GLN A 43 -15.64 4.06 10.89
CA GLN A 43 -14.92 5.09 11.64
C GLN A 43 -15.73 5.62 12.83
N GLU A 44 -17.03 5.84 12.65
CA GLU A 44 -17.92 6.28 13.73
C GLU A 44 -18.09 5.23 14.84
N LYS A 45 -18.09 3.93 14.50
CA LYS A 45 -18.34 2.85 15.47
C LYS A 45 -17.09 2.24 16.09
N ILE A 46 -15.96 2.23 15.38
CA ILE A 46 -14.72 1.55 15.82
C ILE A 46 -13.55 2.54 15.93
N GLY A 47 -13.36 3.37 14.89
CA GLY A 47 -12.27 4.34 14.80
C GLY A 47 -10.90 3.67 14.65
N PHE A 48 -10.63 3.12 13.47
CA PHE A 48 -9.32 2.58 13.09
C PHE A 48 -8.35 3.69 12.72
N ARG A 49 -7.06 3.54 13.04
CA ARG A 49 -6.05 4.56 12.72
C ARG A 49 -5.55 4.50 11.28
N TYR A 50 -5.43 3.29 10.71
CA TYR A 50 -4.91 3.06 9.38
C TYR A 50 -5.81 2.16 8.52
N ILE A 51 -5.74 2.34 7.21
CA ILE A 51 -6.39 1.48 6.21
C ILE A 51 -5.36 0.94 5.21
N ARG A 52 -5.35 -0.36 4.96
CA ARG A 52 -4.38 -1.05 4.08
C ARG A 52 -5.10 -1.75 2.94
N GLY A 53 -4.73 -1.43 1.69
CA GLY A 53 -5.33 -2.04 0.50
C GLY A 53 -4.37 -2.05 -0.69
N HIS A 54 -4.68 -2.89 -1.68
CA HIS A 54 -3.86 -3.09 -2.87
C HIS A 54 -4.06 -2.00 -3.93
N GLY A 55 -3.17 -1.99 -4.92
CA GLY A 55 -3.46 -1.38 -6.22
C GLY A 55 -3.28 0.13 -6.29
N LEU A 56 -2.51 0.73 -5.38
CA LEU A 56 -2.10 2.13 -5.48
C LEU A 56 -1.54 2.46 -6.87
N LEU A 57 -0.66 1.60 -7.38
CA LEU A 57 0.04 1.82 -8.65
C LEU A 57 -0.62 1.09 -9.83
N SER A 58 -1.77 0.46 -9.61
CA SER A 58 -2.52 -0.19 -10.69
C SER A 58 -3.27 0.81 -11.57
N ASP A 59 -3.54 0.41 -12.81
CA ASP A 59 -3.96 1.34 -13.87
C ASP A 59 -5.34 1.97 -13.67
N ASP A 60 -6.19 1.39 -12.82
CA ASP A 60 -7.48 1.94 -12.43
C ASP A 60 -7.34 3.22 -11.58
N VAL A 61 -6.34 3.29 -10.70
CA VAL A 61 -5.95 4.54 -10.01
C VAL A 61 -5.20 5.45 -10.99
N GLY A 62 -4.35 4.85 -11.82
CA GLY A 62 -3.87 5.48 -13.05
C GLY A 62 -2.71 6.47 -12.89
N ILE A 63 -1.93 6.33 -11.82
CA ILE A 63 -0.78 7.20 -11.54
C ILE A 63 0.24 7.16 -12.69
N TYR A 64 0.70 5.99 -13.11
CA TYR A 64 1.78 5.90 -14.09
C TYR A 64 1.26 5.81 -15.53
N ARG A 65 1.68 6.75 -16.37
CA ARG A 65 1.49 6.71 -17.83
C ARG A 65 2.81 7.00 -18.52
N GLU A 66 2.96 6.53 -19.75
CA GLU A 66 4.00 7.01 -20.67
C GLU A 66 3.27 7.76 -21.79
N VAL A 67 3.66 9.01 -22.06
CA VAL A 67 3.07 9.88 -23.09
C VAL A 67 4.16 10.33 -24.06
N GLU A 68 3.81 10.48 -25.33
CA GLU A 68 4.75 10.96 -26.34
C GLU A 68 4.82 12.49 -26.31
N ILE A 69 6.02 13.03 -26.12
CA ILE A 69 6.31 14.47 -26.15
C ILE A 69 7.54 14.65 -27.02
N ASP A 70 7.40 15.42 -28.10
CA ASP A 70 8.47 15.70 -29.07
C ASP A 70 9.13 14.43 -29.64
N GLY A 71 8.34 13.39 -29.89
CA GLY A 71 8.81 12.10 -30.44
C GLY A 71 9.47 11.16 -29.41
N GLU A 72 9.48 11.53 -28.13
CA GLU A 72 10.03 10.71 -27.04
C GLU A 72 8.94 10.28 -26.05
N MET A 73 8.94 8.99 -25.67
CA MET A 73 8.05 8.48 -24.62
C MET A 73 8.55 8.89 -23.23
N LYS A 74 7.82 9.77 -22.54
CA LYS A 74 8.16 10.28 -21.22
C LYS A 74 7.14 9.84 -20.16
N PRO A 75 7.56 9.59 -18.90
CA PRO A 75 6.63 9.28 -17.83
C PRO A 75 5.75 10.49 -17.50
N PHE A 76 4.46 10.25 -17.32
CA PHE A 76 3.48 11.22 -16.82
C PHE A 76 2.80 10.64 -15.58
N TYR A 77 2.81 11.41 -14.50
CA TYR A 77 2.25 10.99 -13.21
C TYR A 77 0.90 11.69 -12.97
N ASN A 78 -0.20 10.93 -13.03
CA ASN A 78 -1.56 11.46 -12.83
C ASN A 78 -2.07 11.20 -11.41
N PHE A 79 -2.10 12.24 -10.59
CA PHE A 79 -2.52 12.12 -9.19
C PHE A 79 -4.02 12.34 -8.94
N THR A 80 -4.82 12.56 -10.00
CA THR A 80 -6.24 12.95 -9.89
C THR A 80 -7.07 12.03 -8.98
N TYR A 81 -6.94 10.71 -9.14
CA TYR A 81 -7.74 9.76 -8.36
C TYR A 81 -7.16 9.49 -6.98
N ILE A 82 -5.84 9.40 -6.86
CA ILE A 82 -5.24 9.14 -5.56
C ILE A 82 -5.44 10.33 -4.60
N ASP A 83 -5.43 11.56 -5.11
CA ASP A 83 -5.76 12.75 -4.34
C ASP A 83 -7.17 12.63 -3.75
N ARG A 84 -8.17 12.33 -4.58
CA ARG A 84 -9.55 12.15 -4.11
C ARG A 84 -9.69 11.03 -3.08
N ILE A 85 -8.99 9.91 -3.29
CA ILE A 85 -9.03 8.76 -2.38
C ILE A 85 -8.42 9.14 -1.03
N VAL A 86 -7.21 9.71 -1.02
CA VAL A 86 -6.52 10.05 0.24
C VAL A 86 -7.21 11.20 0.95
N ASP A 87 -7.69 12.23 0.24
CA ASP A 87 -8.51 13.29 0.81
C ASP A 87 -9.73 12.71 1.55
N SER A 88 -10.41 11.72 0.96
CA SER A 88 -11.57 11.07 1.60
C SER A 88 -11.19 10.25 2.84
N TYR A 89 -10.01 9.64 2.86
CA TYR A 89 -9.50 8.91 4.03
C TYR A 89 -9.19 9.87 5.18
N LEU A 90 -8.46 10.95 4.89
CA LEU A 90 -8.10 11.95 5.90
C LEU A 90 -9.35 12.68 6.44
N ALA A 91 -10.32 12.98 5.58
CA ALA A 91 -11.62 13.54 5.99
C ALA A 91 -12.40 12.62 6.96
N LEU A 92 -12.19 11.31 6.86
CA LEU A 92 -12.76 10.30 7.76
C LEU A 92 -11.80 9.92 8.92
N ASN A 93 -10.74 10.70 9.15
CA ASN A 93 -9.74 10.51 10.21
C ASN A 93 -9.02 9.15 10.17
N ILE A 94 -8.85 8.56 8.99
CA ILE A 94 -8.08 7.34 8.79
C ILE A 94 -6.92 7.60 7.83
N ARG A 95 -5.73 7.08 8.15
CA ARG A 95 -4.52 7.29 7.34
C ARG A 95 -4.25 6.09 6.45
N PRO A 96 -3.65 6.29 5.26
CA PRO A 96 -3.26 5.15 4.44
C PRO A 96 -2.06 4.43 5.08
N PHE A 97 -2.18 3.11 5.19
CA PHE A 97 -1.03 2.22 5.20
C PHE A 97 -0.79 1.86 3.73
N ILE A 98 0.14 2.59 3.12
CA ILE A 98 0.46 2.53 1.69
C ILE A 98 1.11 1.20 1.37
N GLU A 99 0.59 0.52 0.35
CA GLU A 99 1.24 -0.62 -0.31
C GLU A 99 1.70 -0.18 -1.70
N PHE A 100 3.01 -0.27 -1.97
CA PHE A 100 3.55 -0.03 -3.30
C PHE A 100 3.32 -1.25 -4.21
N GLY A 101 2.19 -1.24 -4.91
CA GLY A 101 1.82 -2.25 -5.90
C GLY A 101 0.43 -2.04 -6.50
N PHE A 102 0.00 -2.85 -7.46
CA PHE A 102 0.84 -3.73 -8.27
C PHE A 102 1.53 -2.95 -9.41
N MET A 103 2.22 -3.63 -10.33
CA MET A 103 2.99 -2.99 -11.40
C MET A 103 2.05 -2.29 -12.42
N PRO A 104 2.29 -1.01 -12.78
CA PRO A 104 1.59 -0.38 -13.89
C PRO A 104 1.90 -1.10 -15.21
N LYS A 105 0.93 -1.28 -16.11
CA LYS A 105 1.16 -2.03 -17.37
C LYS A 105 2.26 -1.44 -18.23
N ALA A 106 2.33 -0.11 -18.33
CA ALA A 106 3.36 0.56 -19.12
C ALA A 106 4.77 0.31 -18.58
N LEU A 107 4.91 -0.05 -17.30
CA LEU A 107 6.19 -0.34 -16.66
C LEU A 107 6.46 -1.83 -16.46
N ALA A 108 5.49 -2.70 -16.71
CA ALA A 108 5.61 -4.14 -16.50
C ALA A 108 6.62 -4.80 -17.46
N SER A 109 7.32 -5.84 -16.98
CA SER A 109 8.25 -6.63 -17.80
C SER A 109 7.59 -7.82 -18.51
N GLY A 110 6.31 -8.10 -18.25
CA GLY A 110 5.55 -9.17 -18.89
C GLY A 110 4.06 -9.13 -18.55
N ASP A 111 3.31 -10.14 -18.99
CA ASP A 111 1.83 -10.10 -19.00
C ASP A 111 1.14 -10.80 -17.83
N GLN A 112 1.90 -11.34 -16.86
CA GLN A 112 1.29 -12.05 -15.72
C GLN A 112 0.49 -11.08 -14.86
N THR A 113 -0.75 -11.46 -14.56
CA THR A 113 -1.66 -10.67 -13.73
C THR A 113 -2.31 -11.51 -12.64
N VAL A 114 -2.83 -10.85 -11.61
CA VAL A 114 -3.57 -11.45 -10.50
C VAL A 114 -4.95 -10.81 -10.35
N PHE A 115 -5.91 -11.58 -9.83
CA PHE A 115 -7.31 -11.21 -9.59
C PHE A 115 -8.10 -10.85 -10.86
N TYR A 116 -9.41 -10.66 -10.69
CA TYR A 116 -10.32 -10.27 -11.77
C TYR A 116 -9.95 -8.94 -12.43
N TRP A 117 -9.43 -7.99 -11.65
CA TRP A 117 -9.03 -6.65 -12.11
C TRP A 117 -7.63 -6.58 -12.73
N LYS A 118 -6.96 -7.74 -12.89
CA LYS A 118 -5.72 -7.91 -13.66
C LYS A 118 -4.57 -7.02 -13.21
N GLY A 119 -4.30 -6.95 -11.91
CA GLY A 119 -3.10 -6.29 -11.39
C GLY A 119 -1.83 -7.00 -11.87
N ASN A 120 -0.89 -6.30 -12.50
CA ASN A 120 0.30 -6.93 -13.07
C ASN A 120 1.34 -7.26 -11.99
N VAL A 121 1.81 -8.50 -11.96
CA VAL A 121 2.68 -9.02 -10.90
C VAL A 121 4.11 -9.26 -11.35
N THR A 122 4.48 -8.76 -12.53
CA THR A 122 5.85 -8.87 -13.04
C THR A 122 6.72 -7.72 -12.50
N PRO A 123 8.05 -7.92 -12.42
CA PRO A 123 8.99 -6.84 -12.12
C PRO A 123 8.86 -5.66 -13.11
N PRO A 124 9.41 -4.48 -12.78
CA PRO A 124 9.46 -3.39 -13.74
C PRO A 124 10.42 -3.73 -14.88
N LYS A 125 10.09 -3.32 -16.11
CA LYS A 125 10.99 -3.39 -17.28
C LYS A 125 12.24 -2.52 -17.11
N ASP A 126 12.15 -1.51 -16.25
CA ASP A 126 13.24 -0.61 -15.87
C ASP A 126 13.11 -0.20 -14.39
N TYR A 127 14.08 -0.61 -13.57
CA TYR A 127 14.11 -0.31 -12.13
C TYR A 127 14.37 1.17 -11.83
N ASN A 128 15.02 1.93 -12.72
CA ASN A 128 15.19 3.37 -12.55
C ASN A 128 13.85 4.08 -12.71
N LYS A 129 13.07 3.72 -13.74
CA LYS A 129 11.71 4.23 -13.91
C LYS A 129 10.78 3.86 -12.74
N TRP A 130 10.94 2.67 -12.15
CA TRP A 130 10.23 2.30 -10.93
C TRP A 130 10.63 3.19 -9.75
N ARG A 131 11.93 3.37 -9.50
CA ARG A 131 12.42 4.27 -8.45
C ARG A 131 11.86 5.68 -8.64
N ASP A 132 11.90 6.21 -9.86
CA ASP A 132 11.44 7.57 -10.17
C ASP A 132 9.93 7.71 -9.96
N LEU A 133 9.15 6.67 -10.27
CA LEU A 133 7.71 6.61 -9.92
C LEU A 133 7.49 6.67 -8.40
N ILE A 134 8.23 5.87 -7.61
CA ILE A 134 8.09 5.89 -6.15
C ILE A 134 8.45 7.26 -5.58
N VAL A 135 9.54 7.86 -6.06
CA VAL A 135 9.95 9.23 -5.68
C VAL A 135 8.85 10.23 -6.03
N ALA A 136 8.32 10.21 -7.26
CA ALA A 136 7.27 11.12 -7.69
C ALA A 136 6.00 10.99 -6.83
N VAL A 137 5.58 9.77 -6.51
CA VAL A 137 4.39 9.52 -5.67
C VAL A 137 4.58 10.06 -4.25
N VAL A 138 5.72 9.75 -3.61
CA VAL A 138 5.97 10.18 -2.24
C VAL A 138 6.19 11.69 -2.16
N SER A 139 6.91 12.28 -3.12
CA SER A 139 7.06 13.74 -3.22
C SER A 139 5.71 14.43 -3.37
N HIS A 140 4.83 13.94 -4.24
CA HIS A 140 3.48 14.50 -4.41
C HIS A 140 2.66 14.43 -3.11
N PHE A 141 2.73 13.33 -2.37
CA PHE A 141 2.07 13.25 -1.06
C PHE A 141 2.62 14.28 -0.07
N ILE A 142 3.94 14.48 -0.05
CA ILE A 142 4.57 15.49 0.82
C ILE A 142 4.15 16.90 0.40
N GLU A 143 4.10 17.19 -0.90
CA GLU A 143 3.66 18.46 -1.45
C GLU A 143 2.19 18.77 -1.10
N ARG A 144 1.30 17.78 -1.21
CA ARG A 144 -0.14 17.96 -0.96
C ARG A 144 -0.52 17.98 0.51
N TYR A 145 0.04 17.07 1.32
CA TYR A 145 -0.40 16.84 2.71
C TYR A 145 0.61 17.33 3.76
N GLY A 146 1.81 17.72 3.35
CA GLY A 146 2.88 18.14 4.23
C GLY A 146 3.67 16.97 4.83
N ILE A 147 4.97 17.19 5.04
CA ILE A 147 5.89 16.15 5.54
C ILE A 147 5.48 15.60 6.91
N GLU A 148 4.91 16.43 7.79
CA GLU A 148 4.51 16.01 9.14
C GLU A 148 3.38 14.99 9.11
N GLU A 149 2.40 15.14 8.21
CA GLU A 149 1.34 14.14 8.05
C GLU A 149 1.89 12.86 7.40
N VAL A 150 2.66 12.99 6.31
CA VAL A 150 3.19 11.83 5.58
C VAL A 150 4.16 10.99 6.41
N ARG A 151 4.93 11.59 7.33
CA ARG A 151 5.77 10.86 8.30
C ARG A 151 4.99 9.93 9.22
N THR A 152 3.69 10.17 9.39
CA THR A 152 2.83 9.28 10.18
C THR A 152 2.27 8.11 9.37
N TRP A 153 2.44 8.11 8.05
CA TRP A 153 1.99 7.02 7.19
C TRP A 153 2.97 5.85 7.24
N LEU A 154 2.49 4.67 6.88
CA LEU A 154 3.30 3.45 6.80
C LEU A 154 3.41 3.04 5.33
N PHE A 155 4.59 2.56 4.94
CA PHE A 155 4.89 2.17 3.56
C PHE A 155 5.34 0.71 3.53
N GLU A 156 4.50 -0.15 2.95
CA GLU A 156 4.76 -1.55 2.65
C GLU A 156 5.18 -1.70 1.19
N VAL A 157 6.19 -2.53 0.93
CA VAL A 157 6.68 -2.79 -0.42
C VAL A 157 6.12 -4.13 -0.90
N TRP A 158 5.28 -4.07 -1.94
CA TRP A 158 4.62 -5.24 -2.55
C TRP A 158 3.68 -6.00 -1.60
N ASN A 159 3.18 -7.15 -2.06
CA ASN A 159 2.38 -8.08 -1.25
C ASN A 159 2.76 -9.54 -1.57
N GLU A 160 3.08 -10.32 -0.53
CA GLU A 160 3.36 -11.77 -0.62
C GLU A 160 4.31 -12.15 -1.78
N PRO A 161 5.53 -11.58 -1.84
CA PRO A 161 6.49 -11.89 -2.90
C PRO A 161 6.92 -13.38 -2.92
N GLU A 162 6.75 -14.11 -1.82
CA GLU A 162 7.00 -15.55 -1.76
C GLU A 162 5.97 -16.37 -2.57
N SER A 163 4.79 -15.82 -2.85
CA SER A 163 3.73 -16.51 -3.57
C SER A 163 3.96 -16.48 -5.08
N VAL A 164 4.04 -17.66 -5.70
CA VAL A 164 4.27 -17.82 -7.15
C VAL A 164 3.16 -17.14 -7.99
N ILE A 165 1.94 -17.04 -7.46
CA ILE A 165 0.83 -16.34 -8.14
C ILE A 165 1.13 -14.83 -8.28
N LYS A 166 1.97 -14.28 -7.40
CA LYS A 166 2.28 -12.85 -7.29
C LYS A 166 3.73 -12.51 -7.69
N THR A 167 4.52 -13.45 -8.21
CA THR A 167 5.93 -13.20 -8.58
C THR A 167 6.50 -13.89 -9.81
N ARG A 168 5.74 -14.72 -10.54
CA ARG A 168 6.33 -15.59 -11.59
C ARG A 168 6.65 -14.90 -12.93
N SER A 169 7.65 -14.01 -12.91
CA SER A 169 8.64 -14.02 -14.00
C SER A 169 9.40 -15.37 -13.96
N LYS A 170 9.86 -15.89 -15.10
CA LYS A 170 10.62 -17.16 -15.19
C LYS A 170 12.01 -17.05 -14.53
N LEU A 171 12.10 -16.80 -13.24
CA LEU A 171 13.36 -16.92 -12.49
C LEU A 171 13.61 -18.41 -12.20
N PRO A 172 14.72 -19.01 -12.67
CA PRO A 172 15.07 -20.37 -12.31
C PRO A 172 15.24 -20.49 -10.80
N ARG A 173 14.90 -21.66 -10.24
CA ARG A 173 15.03 -22.00 -8.82
C ARG A 173 16.49 -22.02 -8.36
N LYS A 174 17.13 -20.85 -8.29
CA LYS A 174 18.39 -20.60 -7.58
C LYS A 174 18.40 -19.15 -7.15
N LEU A 175 17.90 -18.87 -5.94
CA LEU A 175 18.33 -17.78 -5.04
C LEU A 175 17.43 -17.78 -3.79
N ASP A 176 17.54 -18.86 -3.02
CA ASP A 176 17.35 -18.79 -1.57
C ASP A 176 18.67 -18.27 -0.99
N GLN A 177 18.77 -16.94 -0.77
CA GLN A 177 19.77 -16.35 0.13
C GLN A 177 19.60 -14.83 0.38
N SER A 178 18.83 -14.08 -0.41
CA SER A 178 18.70 -12.62 -0.22
C SER A 178 17.67 -12.19 0.84
N THR A 179 16.76 -13.06 1.29
CA THR A 179 15.80 -12.75 2.36
C THR A 179 16.42 -12.71 3.77
N LYS A 180 17.73 -12.96 3.91
CA LYS A 180 18.44 -12.94 5.21
C LYS A 180 18.96 -11.56 5.64
N TYR A 181 18.78 -10.51 4.84
CA TYR A 181 19.40 -9.20 5.14
C TYR A 181 18.49 -8.15 5.80
N CYS A 182 17.21 -8.45 6.07
CA CYS A 182 16.30 -7.50 6.75
C CYS A 182 16.10 -7.74 8.27
N THR A 183 16.79 -8.69 8.90
CA THR A 183 16.61 -8.99 10.34
C THR A 183 17.88 -9.03 11.19
N ARG A 184 19.00 -8.49 10.71
CA ARG A 184 20.19 -8.30 11.56
C ARG A 184 20.43 -6.83 11.89
N GLY A 185 19.53 -6.28 12.71
CA GLY A 185 19.87 -5.18 13.59
C GLY A 185 20.81 -5.71 14.67
N SER A 186 22.12 -5.59 14.43
CA SER A 186 23.14 -5.78 15.43
C SER A 186 22.97 -4.73 16.52
N SER A 187 22.53 -5.16 17.70
CA SER A 187 22.73 -4.43 18.94
C SER A 187 24.17 -4.65 19.40
N PRO A 188 25.00 -3.61 19.60
CA PRO A 188 26.19 -3.72 20.41
C PRO A 188 25.88 -3.22 21.82
N ASN A 189 26.08 -4.10 22.80
CA ASN A 189 26.23 -3.76 24.21
C ASN A 189 27.09 -2.50 24.38
N ARG A 190 26.54 -1.50 25.08
CA ARG A 190 27.19 -0.71 26.13
C ARG A 190 26.15 0.06 26.91
#